data_AF-A0A7W0US23-F1
#
_entry.id   AF-A0A7W0US23-F1
#
_cell.length_a   1.000
_cell.length_b   1.000
_cell.length_c   1.000
_cell.angle_alpha   90.00
_cell.angle_beta   90.00
_cell.angle_gamma   90.00
#
_symmetry.space_group_name_H-M   'P 1'
#
loop_
_entity.id
_entity.type
_entity.pdbx_description
1 polymer ?
#
loop_
_entity_poly.entity_id
_entity_poly.type
_entity_poly.pdbx_seq_one_letter_code
_entity_poly.pdbx_strand_id
1 'polypeptide(L)'
;MLATLGNSPWTVLAEGVSEQISVGIGEVTIAISFVVLALWIPLRQRPGLGTILNAIVVGIAIGVTLQVVSEQAGRLGIRLALVAGGIALVGVGSGLYLTSRLGPGPRDGLMTGLHAKTGRSLRLVRTVIEVTV
;
A
#
# COMPACT_ATOMS: atom_id res chain seq x y z
N MET A 1 -7.14 -9.33 6.37
CA MET A 1 -7.99 -10.55 6.27
C MET A 1 -9.34 -10.50 7.01
N LEU A 2 -9.86 -9.34 7.43
CA LEU A 2 -10.99 -9.27 8.37
C LEU A 2 -12.37 -9.43 7.74
N ALA A 3 -12.49 -9.12 6.45
CA ALA A 3 -13.77 -9.16 5.73
C ALA A 3 -13.86 -10.30 4.70
N THR A 4 -12.75 -11.02 4.41
CA THR A 4 -12.67 -12.11 3.41
C THR A 4 -13.21 -11.75 2.02
N LEU A 5 -13.19 -10.47 1.64
CA LEU A 5 -13.77 -9.94 0.39
C LEU A 5 -12.73 -9.70 -0.72
N GLY A 6 -11.57 -10.34 -0.63
CA GLY A 6 -10.43 -10.10 -1.52
C GLY A 6 -9.50 -9.01 -1.01
N ASN A 7 -8.22 -9.11 -1.40
CA ASN A 7 -7.15 -8.23 -0.95
C ASN A 7 -6.32 -7.79 -2.16
N SER A 8 -5.60 -6.67 -2.05
CA SER A 8 -4.73 -6.22 -3.16
C SER A 8 -3.51 -7.15 -3.31
N PRO A 9 -2.99 -7.39 -4.53
CA PRO A 9 -1.83 -8.28 -4.73
C PRO A 9 -0.64 -7.92 -3.84
N TRP A 10 -0.44 -6.62 -3.63
CA TRP A 10 0.60 -6.08 -2.77
C TRP A 10 0.45 -6.46 -1.30
N THR A 11 -0.80 -6.44 -0.81
CA THR A 11 -1.11 -6.85 0.55
C THR A 11 -1.03 -8.37 0.68
N VAL A 12 -1.40 -9.12 -0.38
CA VAL A 12 -1.25 -10.59 -0.42
C VAL A 12 0.24 -10.98 -0.40
N LEU A 13 1.12 -10.26 -1.10
CA LEU A 13 2.56 -10.46 -0.99
C LEU A 13 3.05 -10.24 0.44
N ALA A 14 2.65 -9.14 1.07
CA ALA A 14 3.03 -8.84 2.45
C ALA A 14 2.49 -9.90 3.44
N GLU A 15 1.28 -10.40 3.19
CA GLU A 15 0.63 -11.47 3.97
C GLU A 15 1.37 -12.81 3.81
N GLY A 16 1.66 -13.23 2.58
CA GLY A 16 2.41 -14.47 2.32
C GLY A 16 3.84 -14.43 2.86
N VAL A 17 4.53 -13.29 2.77
CA VAL A 17 5.85 -13.11 3.40
C VAL A 17 5.72 -13.16 4.92
N SER A 18 4.76 -12.42 5.50
CA SER A 18 4.47 -12.39 6.94
C SER A 18 4.25 -13.80 7.52
N GLU A 19 3.51 -14.66 6.82
CA GLU A 19 3.30 -16.06 7.23
C GLU A 19 4.60 -16.88 7.23
N GLN A 20 5.51 -16.66 6.28
CA GLN A 20 6.77 -17.40 6.20
C GLN A 20 7.78 -16.98 7.28
N ILE A 21 7.84 -15.69 7.62
CA ILE A 21 8.82 -15.16 8.58
C ILE A 21 8.26 -14.91 9.98
N SER A 22 6.96 -15.15 10.20
CA SER A 22 6.26 -14.94 11.49
C SER A 22 6.40 -13.51 12.04
N VAL A 23 6.48 -12.52 11.15
CA VAL A 23 6.53 -11.09 11.48
C VAL A 23 5.19 -10.47 11.11
N GLY A 24 4.74 -9.42 11.81
CA GLY A 24 3.47 -8.77 11.50
C GLY A 24 3.41 -8.18 10.08
N ILE A 25 2.20 -8.20 9.49
CA ILE A 25 1.96 -7.73 8.12
C ILE A 25 2.31 -6.23 7.97
N GLY A 26 2.13 -5.44 9.03
CA GLY A 26 2.48 -4.02 9.04
C GLY A 26 3.97 -3.80 8.84
N GLU A 27 4.81 -4.50 9.61
CA GLU A 27 6.26 -4.44 9.51
C GLU A 27 6.75 -4.95 8.14
N VAL A 28 6.16 -6.04 7.63
CA VAL A 28 6.49 -6.55 6.29
C VAL A 28 6.12 -5.55 5.20
N THR A 29 4.97 -4.88 5.32
CA THR A 29 4.55 -3.84 4.35
C THR A 29 5.52 -2.67 4.34
N ILE A 30 6.03 -2.26 5.51
CA ILE A 30 7.08 -1.23 5.63
C ILE A 30 8.36 -1.71 4.94
N ALA A 31 8.81 -2.93 5.22
CA ALA A 31 10.01 -3.50 4.63
C ALA A 31 9.93 -3.56 3.10
N ILE A 32 8.85 -4.10 2.53
CA ILE A 32 8.65 -4.15 1.08
C ILE A 32 8.61 -2.73 0.50
N SER A 33 7.97 -1.78 1.19
CA SER A 33 7.95 -0.37 0.77
C SER A 33 9.36 0.21 0.64
N PHE A 34 10.26 -0.06 1.61
CA PHE A 34 11.65 0.36 1.53
C PHE A 34 12.44 -0.36 0.43
N VAL A 35 12.18 -1.65 0.18
CA VAL A 35 12.76 -2.37 -0.97
C VAL A 35 12.36 -1.70 -2.28
N VAL A 36 11.09 -1.31 -2.44
CA VAL A 36 10.63 -0.59 -3.63
C VAL A 36 11.26 0.80 -3.75
N LEU A 37 11.47 1.49 -2.64
CA LEU A 37 12.23 2.75 -2.66
C LEU A 37 13.69 2.54 -3.07
N ALA A 38 14.31 1.43 -2.68
CA ALA A 38 15.65 1.09 -3.16
C ALA A 38 15.65 0.82 -4.68
N LEU A 39 14.59 0.23 -5.24
CA LEU A 39 14.42 0.06 -6.68
C LEU A 39 14.28 1.40 -7.43
N TRP A 40 14.02 2.52 -6.76
CA TRP A 40 14.04 3.85 -7.40
C TRP A 40 15.44 4.41 -7.61
N ILE A 41 16.46 3.91 -6.92
CA ILE A 41 17.86 4.33 -7.10
C ILE A 41 18.26 4.32 -8.60
N PRO A 42 18.03 3.23 -9.37
CA PRO A 42 18.28 3.23 -10.82
C PRO A 42 17.29 4.06 -11.66
N LEU A 43 16.15 4.47 -11.09
CA LEU A 43 15.20 5.41 -11.72
C LEU A 43 15.57 6.88 -11.48
N ARG A 44 16.56 7.18 -10.62
CA ARG A 44 16.98 8.54 -10.24
C ARG A 44 15.83 9.42 -9.72
N GLN A 45 14.74 8.82 -9.23
CA GLN A 45 13.70 9.57 -8.52
C GLN A 45 14.13 9.80 -7.08
N ARG A 46 14.07 11.05 -6.63
CA ARG A 46 14.35 11.39 -5.23
C ARG A 46 13.09 11.13 -4.39
N PRO A 47 13.12 10.20 -3.42
CA PRO A 47 11.99 10.02 -2.51
C PRO A 47 11.77 11.30 -1.72
N GLY A 48 10.53 11.77 -1.69
CA GLY A 48 10.13 12.91 -0.88
C GLY A 48 9.86 12.50 0.57
N LEU A 49 9.73 13.48 1.47
CA LEU A 49 9.29 13.22 2.85
C LEU A 49 7.92 12.52 2.88
N GLY A 50 7.00 12.89 1.98
CA GLY A 50 5.71 12.26 1.85
C GLY A 50 5.79 10.78 1.44
N THR A 51 6.81 10.40 0.68
CA THR A 51 7.04 9.01 0.27
C THR A 51 7.44 8.13 1.45
N ILE A 52 8.37 8.60 2.28
CA ILE A 52 8.84 7.87 3.47
C ILE A 52 7.73 7.81 4.52
N LEU A 53 7.05 8.93 4.78
CA LEU A 53 5.92 8.99 5.70
C LEU A 53 4.78 8.08 5.24
N ASN A 54 4.48 8.03 3.95
CA ASN A 54 3.47 7.12 3.42
C ASN A 54 3.82 5.65 3.70
N ALA A 55 5.05 5.22 3.43
CA ALA A 55 5.51 3.86 3.71
C ALA A 55 5.31 3.46 5.18
N ILE A 56 5.72 4.34 6.10
CA ILE A 56 5.67 4.09 7.54
C ILE A 56 4.23 4.15 8.07
N VAL A 57 3.50 5.23 7.76
CA VAL A 57 2.14 5.46 8.27
C VAL A 57 1.18 4.38 7.78
N VAL A 58 1.28 3.96 6.52
CA VAL A 58 0.42 2.90 5.98
C VAL A 58 0.71 1.57 6.67
N GLY A 59 1.98 1.20 6.85
CA GLY A 59 2.34 -0.03 7.54
C GLY A 59 1.89 -0.07 9.01
N ILE A 60 2.08 1.03 9.75
CA ILE A 60 1.59 1.16 11.13
C ILE A 60 0.06 1.07 11.15
N ALA A 61 -0.62 1.79 10.26
CA ALA A 61 -2.08 1.77 10.18
C ALA A 61 -2.61 0.36 9.92
N ILE A 62 -1.97 -0.42 9.06
CA ILE A 62 -2.31 -1.83 8.81
C ILE A 62 -2.15 -2.65 10.10
N GLY A 63 -1.00 -2.55 10.77
CA GLY A 63 -0.74 -3.29 12.02
C GLY A 63 -1.77 -2.97 13.11
N VAL A 64 -2.00 -1.69 13.37
CA VAL A 64 -2.98 -1.22 14.36
C VAL A 64 -4.40 -1.66 14.01
N THR A 65 -4.81 -1.50 12.74
CA THR A 65 -6.16 -1.89 12.31
C THR A 65 -6.38 -3.38 12.44
N LEU A 66 -5.39 -4.21 12.12
CA LEU A 66 -5.48 -5.66 12.28
C LEU A 66 -5.66 -6.05 13.74
N GLN A 67 -4.91 -5.42 14.66
CA GLN A 67 -5.07 -5.68 16.09
C GLN A 67 -6.45 -5.25 16.60
N VAL A 68 -6.84 -3.99 16.35
CA VAL A 68 -8.08 -3.40 16.89
C VAL A 68 -9.35 -4.05 16.32
N VAL A 69 -9.37 -4.33 15.01
CA VAL A 69 -10.59 -4.77 14.32
C VAL A 69 -10.77 -6.30 14.36
N SER A 70 -9.69 -7.08 14.59
CA SER A 70 -9.78 -8.55 14.69
C SER A 70 -10.74 -9.04 15.77
N GLU A 71 -10.91 -8.27 16.84
CA GLU A 71 -11.79 -8.65 17.95
C GLU A 71 -13.29 -8.41 17.69
N GLN A 72 -13.65 -7.62 16.67
CA GLN A 72 -15.02 -7.07 16.54
C GLN A 72 -15.79 -7.56 15.29
N ALA A 73 -15.17 -8.34 14.41
CA ALA A 73 -15.68 -8.68 13.08
C ALA A 73 -16.63 -9.90 13.02
N GLY A 74 -17.39 -10.19 14.09
CA GLY A 74 -18.30 -11.34 14.14
C GLY A 74 -19.61 -11.18 13.34
N ARG A 75 -20.05 -9.94 13.06
CA ARG A 75 -21.35 -9.66 12.40
C ARG A 75 -21.16 -9.06 11.01
N LEU A 76 -21.89 -9.58 10.02
CA LEU A 76 -21.80 -9.14 8.61
C LEU A 76 -22.03 -7.63 8.43
N GLY A 77 -22.97 -7.03 9.18
CA GLY A 77 -23.23 -5.59 9.12
C GLY A 77 -22.05 -4.73 9.57
N ILE A 78 -21.30 -5.17 10.59
CA ILE A 78 -20.09 -4.48 11.06
C ILE A 78 -19.00 -4.56 9.99
N ARG A 79 -18.85 -5.71 9.31
CA ARG A 79 -17.89 -5.88 8.21
C ARG A 79 -18.18 -4.94 7.05
N LEU A 80 -19.45 -4.82 6.64
CA LEU A 80 -19.84 -3.91 5.55
C LEU A 80 -19.60 -2.45 5.92
N ALA A 81 -19.90 -2.05 7.16
CA ALA A 81 -19.63 -0.70 7.65
C ALA A 81 -18.12 -0.40 7.68
N LEU A 82 -17.30 -1.34 8.12
CA LEU A 82 -15.83 -1.22 8.13
C LEU A 82 -15.26 -1.10 6.71
N VAL A 83 -15.77 -1.88 5.76
CA VAL A 83 -15.36 -1.78 4.35
C VAL A 83 -15.73 -0.42 3.77
N ALA A 84 -16.99 0.01 3.94
CA ALA A 84 -17.44 1.30 3.43
C ALA A 84 -16.68 2.48 4.07
N GLY A 85 -16.50 2.44 5.38
CA GLY A 85 -15.73 3.44 6.12
C GLY A 85 -14.26 3.46 5.70
N GLY A 86 -13.63 2.30 5.54
CA GLY A 86 -12.27 2.16 5.05
C GLY A 86 -12.09 2.72 3.65
N ILE A 87 -13.01 2.43 2.73
CA ILE A 87 -12.99 2.99 1.36
C ILE A 87 -13.10 4.52 1.41
N ALA A 88 -14.01 5.07 2.22
CA ALA A 88 -14.17 6.51 2.37
C ALA A 88 -12.89 7.17 2.94
N LEU A 89 -12.31 6.59 3.99
CA LEU A 89 -11.07 7.04 4.61
C LEU A 89 -9.89 7.02 3.63
N VAL A 90 -9.75 5.94 2.87
CA VAL A 90 -8.74 5.84 1.81
C VAL A 90 -8.98 6.90 0.75
N GLY A 91 -10.23 7.10 0.31
CA GLY A 91 -10.57 8.14 -0.68
C GLY A 91 -10.20 9.55 -0.22
N VAL A 92 -10.59 9.93 0.99
CA VAL A 92 -10.25 11.24 1.58
C VAL A 92 -8.75 11.37 1.79
N GLY A 93 -8.11 10.35 2.37
CA GLY A 93 -6.68 10.32 2.61
C GLY A 93 -5.87 10.45 1.33
N SER A 94 -6.23 9.71 0.28
CA SER A 94 -5.61 9.80 -1.04
C SER A 94 -5.80 11.18 -1.67
N GLY A 95 -6.97 11.80 -1.53
CA GLY A 95 -7.22 13.16 -2.01
C GLY A 95 -6.31 14.20 -1.34
N LEU A 96 -6.23 14.18 -0.01
CA LEU A 96 -5.35 15.05 0.77
C LEU A 96 -3.88 14.80 0.45
N TYR A 97 -3.51 13.53 0.34
CA TYR A 97 -2.17 13.10 0.01
C TYR A 97 -1.70 13.61 -1.37
N LEU A 98 -2.52 13.41 -2.40
CA LEU A 98 -2.21 13.85 -3.78
C LEU A 98 -2.14 15.37 -3.89
N THR A 99 -3.01 16.09 -3.18
CA THR A 99 -3.04 17.56 -3.20
C THR A 99 -1.88 18.20 -2.44
N SER A 100 -1.32 17.52 -1.44
CA SER A 100 -0.18 18.01 -0.65
C SER A 100 1.14 18.12 -1.44
N ARG A 101 1.25 17.46 -2.60
CA ARG A 101 2.46 17.42 -3.45
C ARG A 101 3.76 17.02 -2.73
N LEU A 102 3.68 16.30 -1.60
CA LEU A 102 4.83 15.91 -0.76
C LEU A 102 5.66 14.74 -1.34
N GLY A 103 5.36 14.29 -2.55
CA GLY A 103 6.00 13.17 -3.24
C GLY A 103 5.13 11.91 -3.22
N PRO A 104 5.11 11.12 -4.32
CA PRO A 104 4.25 9.95 -4.50
C PRO A 104 4.67 8.76 -3.62
N GLY A 105 3.74 7.81 -3.40
CA GLY A 105 3.98 6.69 -2.50
C GLY A 105 4.99 5.74 -3.13
N PRO A 106 5.61 4.81 -2.39
CA PRO A 106 6.61 3.89 -2.95
C PRO A 106 6.12 3.17 -4.21
N ARG A 107 4.85 2.71 -4.20
CA ARG A 107 4.18 2.11 -5.35
C ARG A 107 3.90 3.13 -6.46
N ASP A 108 3.29 4.26 -6.13
CA ASP A 108 2.86 5.27 -7.11
C ASP A 108 4.05 5.94 -7.80
N GLY A 109 5.14 6.15 -7.09
CA GLY A 109 6.36 6.70 -7.66
C GLY A 109 7.12 5.67 -8.52
N LEU A 110 7.06 4.37 -8.20
CA LEU A 110 7.57 3.35 -9.12
C LEU A 110 6.80 3.40 -10.46
N MET A 111 5.48 3.53 -10.40
CA MET A 111 4.62 3.63 -11.59
C MET A 111 4.90 4.91 -12.39
N THR A 112 4.93 6.07 -11.74
CA THR A 112 5.19 7.35 -12.42
C THR A 112 6.64 7.46 -12.90
N GLY A 113 7.61 6.87 -12.20
CA GLY A 113 9.02 6.81 -12.60
C GLY A 113 9.25 5.93 -13.80
N LEU A 114 8.64 4.74 -13.84
CA LEU A 114 8.68 3.88 -15.02
C LEU A 114 8.01 4.55 -16.21
N HIS A 115 6.87 5.20 -16.02
CA HIS A 115 6.23 6.02 -17.07
C HIS A 115 7.16 7.13 -17.57
N ALA A 116 7.75 7.92 -16.68
CA ALA A 116 8.64 9.02 -17.05
C ALA A 116 9.90 8.56 -17.79
N LYS A 117 10.44 7.39 -17.43
CA LYS A 117 11.65 6.83 -18.07
C LYS A 117 11.37 6.09 -19.38
N THR A 118 10.19 5.47 -19.53
CA THR A 118 9.87 4.62 -20.69
C THR A 118 8.86 5.24 -21.67
N GLY A 119 8.17 6.32 -21.29
CA GLY A 119 7.10 6.93 -22.06
C GLY A 119 5.82 6.08 -22.21
N ARG A 120 5.77 4.88 -21.62
CA ARG A 120 4.65 3.93 -21.79
C ARG A 120 3.48 4.27 -20.89
N SER A 121 2.24 4.01 -21.34
CA SER A 121 1.03 4.41 -20.60
C SER A 121 1.03 3.89 -19.14
N LEU A 122 0.51 4.70 -18.21
CA LEU A 122 0.37 4.29 -16.80
C LEU A 122 -0.44 3.00 -16.65
N ARG A 123 -1.43 2.75 -17.52
CA ARG A 123 -2.21 1.51 -17.53
C ARG A 123 -1.30 0.30 -17.74
N LEU A 124 -0.42 0.34 -18.73
CA LEU A 124 0.46 -0.78 -19.06
C LEU A 124 1.49 -1.02 -17.95
N VAL A 125 2.08 0.05 -17.41
CA VAL A 125 3.01 -0.05 -16.27
C VAL A 125 2.33 -0.63 -15.03
N ARG A 126 1.10 -0.17 -14.72
CA ARG A 126 0.30 -0.71 -13.62
C ARG A 126 0.06 -2.20 -13.77
N THR A 127 -0.41 -2.61 -14.95
CA THR A 127 -0.75 -4.02 -15.22
C THR A 127 0.48 -4.91 -15.12
N VAL A 128 1.63 -4.50 -15.66
CA VAL A 128 2.86 -5.30 -15.53
C VAL A 128 3.25 -5.46 -14.07
N ILE A 129 3.26 -4.37 -13.28
CA ILE A 129 3.60 -4.44 -11.85
C ILE A 129 2.62 -5.33 -11.09
N GLU A 130 1.31 -5.18 -11.33
CA GLU A 130 0.27 -5.98 -10.67
C GLU A 130 0.27 -7.46 -11.10
N VAL A 131 0.82 -7.82 -12.27
CA VAL A 131 0.95 -9.22 -12.70
C VAL A 131 2.22 -9.88 -12.17
N THR A 132 3.26 -9.09 -11.87
CA THR A 132 4.54 -9.63 -11.38
C THR A 132 4.51 -9.92 -9.87
N VAL A 133 3.49 -9.43 -9.16
CA VAL A 133 3.31 -9.54 -7.71
C VAL A 133 2.01 -10.26 -7.43
#